data_AF-A0A538U704-F1
#
_entry.id   AF-A0A538U704-F1
#
_cell.length_a   1.000
_cell.length_b   1.000
_cell.length_c   1.000
_cell.angle_alpha   90.00
_cell.angle_beta   90.00
_cell.angle_gamma   90.00
#
_symmetry.space_group_name_H-M   'P 1'
#
loop_
_entity.id
_entity.type
_entity.pdbx_description
1 polymer ?
#
loop_
_entity_poly.entity_id
_entity_poly.type
_entity_poly.pdbx_seq_one_letter_code
_entity_poly.pdbx_strand_id
1 'polypeptide(L)'
;MTAPVARATEMIHLDTKTLVQGSADIVVGKVESITPHWNSAHTKIFTDVSVRVTETLKGRGGDPLVLTQIGGEVDGVRYTVPGCPAFVRDEEALLFVWRDRLGRAQVNGLGQGKFDIQRDPATGEATVQRAVPGLAVSDARLLRLVPQGQAIPRIPLNDLLREIRRELGTGGGR
;
A
#
# COMPACT_ATOMS: atom_id res chain seq x y z
N MET A 1 17.15 10.43 37.55
CA MET A 1 17.32 10.58 36.10
C MET A 1 16.01 10.20 35.44
N THR A 2 15.25 11.18 34.95
CA THR A 2 13.90 11.01 34.41
C THR A 2 14.01 10.82 32.90
N ALA A 3 13.59 9.67 32.38
CA ALA A 3 13.61 9.40 30.94
C ALA A 3 12.61 10.33 30.22
N PRO A 4 12.96 10.92 29.05
CA PRO A 4 12.02 11.70 28.27
C PRO A 4 10.93 10.77 27.71
N VAL A 5 9.67 11.13 27.95
CA VAL A 5 8.51 10.49 27.32
C VAL A 5 8.55 10.85 25.85
N ALA A 6 8.91 9.88 24.99
CA ALA A 6 8.84 10.04 23.56
C ALA A 6 7.37 10.25 23.16
N ARG A 7 7.03 11.45 22.68
CA ARG A 7 5.74 11.71 22.04
C ARG A 7 5.80 11.10 20.65
N ALA A 8 5.33 9.86 20.53
CA ALA A 8 5.09 9.23 19.25
C ALA A 8 4.08 10.10 18.46
N THR A 9 4.44 10.50 17.25
CA THR A 9 3.50 11.12 16.32
C THR A 9 2.43 10.07 16.01
N GLU A 10 1.23 10.21 16.57
CA GLU A 10 0.08 9.40 16.21
C GLU A 10 -0.27 9.70 14.76
N MET A 11 0.26 8.89 13.84
CA MET A 11 -0.27 8.80 12.50
C MET A 11 -1.74 8.42 12.63
N ILE A 12 -2.66 9.23 12.09
CA ILE A 12 -4.08 8.87 12.02
C ILE A 12 -4.16 7.56 11.25
N HIS A 13 -4.31 6.46 11.98
CA HIS A 13 -4.43 5.12 11.44
C HIS A 13 -5.82 4.99 10.83
N LEU A 14 -5.91 4.90 9.51
CA LEU A 14 -7.17 4.56 8.86
C LEU A 14 -7.51 3.13 9.25
N ASP A 15 -8.58 2.98 10.01
CA ASP A 15 -9.14 1.67 10.33
C ASP A 15 -9.62 0.97 9.06
N THR A 16 -9.72 -0.35 9.11
CA THR A 16 -10.14 -1.18 7.98
C THR A 16 -11.48 -0.71 7.41
N LYS A 17 -12.40 -0.32 8.29
CA LYS A 17 -13.72 0.21 7.91
C LYS A 17 -13.62 1.46 7.03
N THR A 18 -12.82 2.46 7.42
CA THR A 18 -12.63 3.69 6.64
C THR A 18 -11.99 3.39 5.29
N LEU A 19 -11.01 2.49 5.25
CA LEU A 19 -10.40 2.04 4.00
C LEU A 19 -11.42 1.32 3.10
N VAL A 20 -12.23 0.41 3.66
CA VAL A 20 -13.27 -0.31 2.91
C VAL A 20 -14.30 0.67 2.33
N GLN A 21 -14.76 1.63 3.12
CA GLN A 21 -15.76 2.61 2.69
C GLN A 21 -15.23 3.55 1.60
N GLY A 22 -14.00 4.05 1.75
CA GLY A 22 -13.39 4.99 0.79
C GLY A 22 -12.86 4.35 -0.49
N SER A 23 -12.86 3.02 -0.61
CA SER A 23 -12.30 2.33 -1.77
C SER A 23 -13.36 1.96 -2.79
N ALA A 24 -13.09 2.21 -4.06
CA ALA A 24 -13.85 1.71 -5.20
C ALA A 24 -13.53 0.23 -5.48
N ASP A 25 -12.25 -0.14 -5.42
CA ASP A 25 -11.77 -1.50 -5.58
C ASP A 25 -10.93 -1.92 -4.35
N ILE A 26 -10.99 -3.21 -3.97
CA ILE A 26 -10.07 -3.81 -3.00
C ILE A 26 -9.57 -5.11 -3.63
N VAL A 27 -8.27 -5.19 -3.87
CA VAL A 27 -7.67 -6.29 -4.65
C VAL A 27 -6.41 -6.84 -3.99
N VAL A 28 -6.14 -8.12 -4.20
CA VAL A 28 -4.82 -8.72 -4.00
C VAL A 28 -4.20 -8.91 -5.37
N GLY A 29 -2.91 -8.61 -5.50
CA GLY A 29 -2.21 -8.79 -6.77
C GLY A 29 -0.70 -8.70 -6.66
N LYS A 30 -0.05 -8.97 -7.79
CA LYS A 30 1.42 -8.93 -7.93
C LYS A 30 1.84 -7.74 -8.80
N VAL A 31 2.83 -6.99 -8.36
CA VAL A 31 3.39 -5.86 -9.12
C VAL A 31 4.22 -6.38 -10.29
N GLU A 32 3.82 -6.03 -11.51
CA GLU A 32 4.50 -6.44 -12.75
C GLU A 32 5.47 -5.39 -13.27
N SER A 33 5.10 -4.11 -13.17
CA SER A 33 5.93 -2.99 -13.64
C SER A 33 5.69 -1.74 -12.80
N ILE A 34 6.72 -0.90 -12.76
CA ILE A 34 6.73 0.40 -12.10
C ILE A 34 7.38 1.36 -13.10
N THR A 35 6.64 2.34 -13.58
CA THR A 35 7.08 3.23 -14.66
C THR A 35 6.86 4.69 -14.27
N PRO A 36 7.92 5.40 -13.85
CA PRO A 36 7.83 6.83 -13.57
C PRO A 36 7.81 7.63 -14.87
N HIS A 37 7.03 8.70 -14.91
CA HIS A 37 6.94 9.61 -16.03
C HIS A 37 6.58 11.04 -15.57
N TRP A 38 6.98 12.02 -16.37
CA TRP A 38 6.51 13.40 -16.19
C TRP A 38 5.04 13.52 -16.61
N ASN A 39 4.30 14.43 -15.96
CA ASN A 39 3.04 14.90 -16.54
C ASN A 39 3.30 15.75 -17.80
N SER A 40 2.28 15.98 -18.62
CA SER A 40 2.40 16.74 -19.88
C SER A 40 2.98 18.15 -19.68
N ALA A 41 2.78 18.75 -18.51
CA ALA A 41 3.30 20.07 -18.17
C ALA A 41 4.73 20.05 -17.62
N HIS A 42 5.38 18.88 -17.46
CA HIS A 42 6.72 18.73 -16.87
C HIS A 42 6.87 19.37 -15.47
N THR A 43 5.80 19.37 -14.68
CA THR A 43 5.77 19.97 -13.33
C THR A 43 5.70 18.95 -12.20
N LYS A 44 5.27 17.72 -12.50
CA LYS A 44 5.12 16.62 -11.53
C LYS A 44 5.56 15.32 -12.15
N ILE A 45 6.12 14.45 -11.31
CA ILE A 45 6.38 13.05 -11.68
C ILE A 45 5.24 12.21 -11.11
N PHE A 46 4.73 11.33 -11.93
CA PHE A 46 3.82 10.26 -11.56
C PHE A 46 4.50 8.91 -11.81
N THR A 47 4.08 7.89 -11.10
CA THR A 47 4.53 6.51 -11.30
C THR A 47 3.31 5.64 -11.55
N ASP A 48 3.27 5.03 -12.72
CA ASP A 48 2.29 4.01 -13.05
C ASP A 48 2.79 2.65 -12.57
N VAL A 49 1.95 1.94 -11.83
CA VAL A 49 2.24 0.61 -11.27
C VAL A 49 1.23 -0.37 -11.86
N SER A 50 1.71 -1.28 -12.71
CA SER A 50 0.88 -2.36 -13.25
C SER A 50 0.81 -3.50 -12.24
N VAL A 51 -0.40 -3.86 -11.84
CA VAL A 51 -0.68 -4.93 -10.89
C VAL A 51 -1.51 -6.00 -11.58
N ARG A 52 -0.98 -7.22 -11.65
CA ARG A 52 -1.75 -8.40 -12.02
C ARG A 52 -2.64 -8.78 -10.85
N VAL A 53 -3.94 -8.66 -11.02
CA VAL A 53 -4.89 -8.93 -9.94
C VAL A 53 -5.13 -10.44 -9.83
N THR A 54 -4.93 -10.98 -8.63
CA THR A 54 -5.13 -12.40 -8.33
C THR A 54 -6.41 -12.66 -7.54
N GLU A 55 -6.88 -11.68 -6.76
CA GLU A 55 -8.17 -11.72 -6.07
C GLU A 55 -8.81 -10.33 -6.04
N THR A 56 -10.12 -10.25 -6.27
CA THR A 56 -10.89 -9.02 -6.09
C THR A 56 -11.89 -9.22 -4.96
N LEU A 57 -11.77 -8.41 -3.89
CA LEU A 57 -12.65 -8.43 -2.72
C LEU A 57 -13.82 -7.45 -2.85
N LYS A 58 -13.58 -6.31 -3.51
CA LYS A 58 -14.57 -5.26 -3.76
C LYS A 58 -14.31 -4.65 -5.13
N GLY A 59 -15.39 -4.25 -5.80
CA GLY A 59 -15.31 -3.50 -7.06
C GLY A 59 -15.18 -4.42 -8.27
N ARG A 60 -14.63 -3.89 -9.35
CA ARG A 60 -14.50 -4.65 -10.61
C ARG A 60 -13.19 -5.42 -10.69
N GLY A 61 -12.12 -4.89 -10.11
CA GLY A 61 -10.76 -5.43 -10.29
C GLY A 61 -10.32 -5.35 -11.75
N GLY A 62 -9.32 -4.52 -12.06
CA GLY A 62 -8.73 -4.52 -13.41
C GLY A 62 -7.71 -5.66 -13.54
N ASP A 63 -7.52 -6.21 -14.74
CA ASP A 63 -6.37 -7.10 -15.02
C ASP A 63 -5.72 -6.74 -16.38
N PRO A 64 -4.57 -6.03 -16.37
CA PRO A 64 -3.91 -5.49 -15.18
C PRO A 64 -4.66 -4.27 -14.60
N LEU A 65 -4.59 -4.11 -13.28
CA LEU A 65 -4.93 -2.85 -12.62
C LEU A 65 -3.73 -1.91 -12.70
N VAL A 66 -3.89 -0.75 -13.35
CA VAL A 66 -2.86 0.29 -13.37
C VAL A 66 -3.14 1.34 -12.30
N LEU A 67 -2.27 1.44 -11.31
CA LEU A 67 -2.30 2.49 -10.29
C LEU A 67 -1.40 3.65 -10.69
N THR A 68 -1.92 4.88 -10.66
CA THR A 68 -1.11 6.09 -10.88
C THR A 68 -0.84 6.75 -9.54
N GLN A 69 0.42 6.76 -9.09
CA GLN A 69 0.83 7.41 -7.85
C GLN A 69 1.60 8.70 -8.16
N ILE A 70 1.44 9.72 -7.31
CA ILE A 70 2.30 10.89 -7.38
C ILE A 70 3.68 10.57 -6.78
N GLY A 71 4.73 11.04 -7.44
CA GLY A 71 6.11 10.78 -7.08
C GLY A 71 6.80 9.78 -8.00
N GLY A 72 8.09 9.59 -7.77
CA GLY A 72 8.96 8.76 -8.59
C GLY A 72 10.30 9.43 -8.85
N GLU A 73 11.09 8.82 -9.73
CA GLU A 73 12.35 9.38 -10.22
C GLU A 73 12.44 9.21 -11.73
N VAL A 74 12.74 10.29 -12.44
CA VAL A 74 12.97 10.29 -13.90
C VAL A 74 14.27 11.02 -14.17
N ASP A 75 15.20 10.39 -14.89
CA ASP A 75 16.50 10.97 -15.27
C ASP A 75 17.29 11.61 -14.11
N GLY A 76 17.26 10.98 -12.93
CA GLY A 76 17.93 11.46 -11.71
C GLY A 76 17.17 12.56 -10.95
N VAL A 77 16.03 13.03 -11.47
CA VAL A 77 15.14 13.97 -10.77
C VAL A 77 14.13 13.19 -9.95
N ARG A 78 14.25 13.29 -8.62
CA ARG A 78 13.33 12.63 -7.68
C ARG A 78 12.23 13.59 -7.21
N TYR A 79 10.98 13.16 -7.37
CA TYR A 79 9.80 13.82 -6.82
C TYR A 79 9.23 12.95 -5.69
N THR A 80 9.28 13.46 -4.47
CA THR A 80 8.81 12.72 -3.29
C THR A 80 7.63 13.47 -2.67
N VAL A 81 6.52 12.75 -2.48
CA VAL A 81 5.40 13.21 -1.67
C VAL A 81 5.36 12.35 -0.40
N PRO A 82 5.53 12.95 0.80
CA PRO A 82 5.45 12.21 2.05
C PRO A 82 4.13 11.45 2.16
N GLY A 83 4.20 10.20 2.62
CA GLY A 83 3.02 9.36 2.79
C GLY A 83 2.70 8.47 1.59
N CYS A 84 3.21 8.76 0.37
CA CYS A 84 2.92 7.94 -0.81
C CYS A 84 3.41 6.49 -0.65
N PRO A 85 2.65 5.52 -1.20
CA PRO A 85 3.06 4.12 -1.20
C PRO A 85 4.34 3.94 -2.03
N ALA A 86 5.26 3.13 -1.52
CA ALA A 86 6.38 2.62 -2.29
C ALA A 86 6.01 1.25 -2.86
N PHE A 87 6.49 0.95 -4.05
CA PHE A 87 6.30 -0.34 -4.69
C PHE A 87 7.63 -0.98 -5.07
N VAL A 88 7.66 -2.31 -5.05
CA VAL A 88 8.79 -3.12 -5.50
C VAL A 88 8.28 -4.09 -6.57
N ARG A 89 9.04 -4.24 -7.66
CA ARG A 89 8.71 -5.21 -8.70
C ARG A 89 8.64 -6.61 -8.07
N ASP A 90 7.69 -7.42 -8.54
CA ASP A 90 7.44 -8.78 -8.09
C ASP A 90 6.90 -8.94 -6.66
N GLU A 91 6.64 -7.85 -5.94
CA GLU A 91 5.97 -7.93 -4.63
C GLU A 91 4.48 -8.28 -4.79
N GLU A 92 3.92 -8.96 -3.78
CA GLU A 92 2.49 -9.21 -3.65
C GLU A 92 1.92 -8.23 -2.63
N ALA A 93 0.76 -7.63 -2.94
CA ALA A 93 0.14 -6.65 -2.07
C ALA A 93 -1.40 -6.74 -2.09
N LEU A 94 -1.99 -6.45 -0.93
CA LEU A 94 -3.40 -6.10 -0.80
C LEU A 94 -3.52 -4.57 -0.92
N LEU A 95 -4.40 -4.13 -1.82
CA LEU A 95 -4.52 -2.75 -2.25
C LEU A 95 -5.97 -2.28 -2.07
N PHE A 96 -6.11 -1.22 -1.31
CA PHE A 96 -7.33 -0.41 -1.21
C PHE A 96 -7.23 0.73 -2.23
N VAL A 97 -8.18 0.78 -3.16
CA VAL A 97 -8.06 1.62 -4.36
C VAL A 97 -9.25 2.56 -4.46
N TRP A 98 -8.98 3.85 -4.62
CA TRP A 98 -9.98 4.84 -5.00
C TRP A 98 -9.75 5.27 -6.45
N ARG A 99 -10.80 5.82 -7.07
CA ARG A 99 -10.72 6.36 -8.44
C ARG A 99 -11.06 7.83 -8.42
N ASP A 100 -10.27 8.61 -9.15
CA ASP A 100 -10.59 10.02 -9.33
C ASP A 100 -11.70 10.23 -10.37
N ARG A 101 -12.07 11.50 -10.62
CA ARG A 101 -13.11 11.86 -11.59
C ARG A 101 -12.81 11.44 -13.03
N LEU A 102 -11.54 11.17 -13.35
CA LEU A 102 -11.09 10.71 -14.66
C LEU A 102 -10.96 9.17 -14.71
N GLY A 103 -11.33 8.47 -13.62
CA GLY A 103 -11.28 7.01 -13.52
C GLY A 103 -9.89 6.44 -13.16
N ARG A 104 -8.89 7.30 -12.94
CA ARG A 104 -7.53 6.85 -12.60
C ARG A 104 -7.52 6.23 -11.22
N ALA A 105 -6.99 5.02 -11.13
CA ALA A 105 -6.90 4.27 -9.89
C ALA A 105 -5.69 4.71 -9.07
N GLN A 106 -5.88 4.90 -7.76
CA GLN A 106 -4.83 5.30 -6.84
C GLN A 106 -5.01 4.57 -5.52
N VAL A 107 -3.92 4.36 -4.77
CA VAL A 107 -4.02 3.79 -3.42
C VAL A 107 -4.76 4.77 -2.50
N ASN A 108 -5.74 4.23 -1.79
CA ASN A 108 -6.56 4.98 -0.83
C ASN A 108 -5.78 5.20 0.47
N GLY A 109 -5.86 6.40 1.04
CA GLY A 109 -5.12 6.72 2.27
C GLY A 109 -3.60 6.73 2.09
N LEU A 110 -3.10 6.95 0.87
CA LEU A 110 -1.68 6.89 0.52
C LEU A 110 -1.09 5.52 0.90
N GLY A 111 0.08 5.46 1.56
CA GLY A 111 0.69 4.20 1.99
C GLY A 111 -0.16 3.36 2.94
N GLN A 112 -1.17 3.94 3.61
CA GLN A 112 -2.01 3.21 4.55
C GLN A 112 -2.92 2.19 3.87
N GLY A 113 -3.30 2.39 2.60
CA GLY A 113 -4.11 1.47 1.82
C GLY A 113 -3.31 0.39 1.08
N LYS A 114 -1.99 0.31 1.28
CA LYS A 114 -1.14 -0.77 0.77
C LYS A 114 -0.70 -1.65 1.93
N PHE A 115 -0.93 -2.94 1.77
CA PHE A 115 -0.43 -3.97 2.67
C PHE A 115 0.44 -4.93 1.89
N ASP A 116 1.72 -5.01 2.25
CA ASP A 116 2.67 -5.94 1.67
C ASP A 116 2.34 -7.34 2.17
N ILE A 117 2.23 -8.30 1.25
CA ILE A 117 1.97 -9.70 1.56
C ILE A 117 3.29 -10.46 1.52
N GLN A 118 3.60 -11.14 2.62
CA GLN A 118 4.75 -12.02 2.72
C GLN A 118 4.27 -13.44 3.00
N ARG A 119 4.76 -14.38 2.19
CA ARG A 119 4.47 -15.80 2.33
C ARG A 119 5.68 -16.51 2.91
N ASP A 120 5.45 -17.28 3.96
CA ASP A 120 6.46 -18.18 4.50
C ASP A 120 6.73 -19.29 3.47
N PRO A 121 7.99 -19.50 3.03
CA PRO A 121 8.30 -20.49 2.00
C PRO A 121 8.18 -21.94 2.50
N ALA A 122 8.23 -22.18 3.82
CA ALA A 122 8.14 -23.50 4.42
C ALA A 122 6.69 -23.90 4.72
N THR A 123 5.88 -22.95 5.23
CA THR A 123 4.49 -23.23 5.65
C THR A 123 3.44 -22.76 4.64
N GLY A 124 3.80 -21.83 3.75
CA GLY A 124 2.87 -21.15 2.84
C GLY A 124 1.99 -20.11 3.53
N GLU A 125 2.16 -19.89 4.85
CA GLU A 125 1.37 -18.93 5.60
C GLU A 125 1.63 -17.50 5.10
N ALA A 126 0.54 -16.78 4.82
CA ALA A 126 0.58 -15.40 4.35
C ALA A 126 0.34 -14.43 5.51
N THR A 127 1.24 -13.46 5.66
CA THR A 127 1.12 -12.35 6.60
C THR A 127 1.09 -11.03 5.84
N VAL A 128 0.39 -10.04 6.41
CA VAL A 128 0.32 -8.68 5.88
C VAL A 128 1.00 -7.70 6.83
N GLN A 129 1.63 -6.70 6.23
CA GLN A 129 2.24 -5.56 6.91
C GLN A 129 1.82 -4.28 6.19
N ARG A 130 1.52 -3.22 6.94
CA ARG A 130 1.34 -1.89 6.32
C ARG A 130 2.70 -1.37 5.84
N ALA A 131 2.74 -0.84 4.63
CA ALA A 131 3.90 -0.11 4.16
C ALA A 131 4.04 1.18 4.99
N VAL A 132 5.16 1.34 5.70
CA VAL A 132 5.43 2.58 6.47
C VAL A 132 6.04 3.61 5.50
N PRO A 133 5.36 4.74 5.22
CA PRO A 133 5.92 5.75 4.33
C PRO A 133 7.21 6.34 4.92
N GLY A 134 8.27 6.42 4.13
CA GLY A 134 9.59 6.90 4.57
C GLY A 134 10.54 5.80 5.06
N LEU A 135 10.05 4.58 5.25
CA LEU A 135 10.86 3.36 5.35
C LEU A 135 10.74 2.60 4.03
N ALA A 136 11.24 3.21 2.96
CA ALA A 136 11.58 2.43 1.78
C ALA A 136 12.76 1.53 2.19
N VAL A 137 12.46 0.30 2.61
CA VAL A 137 13.49 -0.70 2.88
C VAL A 137 13.99 -1.23 1.55
N SER A 138 14.60 -0.35 0.76
CA SER A 138 15.31 -0.70 -0.48
C SER A 138 16.81 -0.77 -0.23
N ASP A 139 17.26 -0.46 0.98
CA ASP A 139 18.66 -0.58 1.39
C ASP A 139 18.80 -1.73 2.38
N ALA A 140 19.46 -2.82 1.97
CA ALA A 140 19.81 -3.91 2.86
C ALA A 140 20.65 -3.45 4.07
N ARG A 141 21.22 -2.24 3.99
CA ARG A 141 21.90 -1.57 5.10
C ARG A 141 20.94 -0.88 6.09
N LEU A 142 19.79 -0.38 5.64
CA LEU A 142 18.77 0.21 6.52
C LEU A 142 18.00 -0.87 7.29
N LEU A 143 17.92 -2.10 6.77
CA LEU A 143 17.47 -3.28 7.54
C LEU A 143 18.29 -3.48 8.84
N ARG A 144 19.58 -3.10 8.86
CA ARG A 144 20.44 -3.19 10.05
C ARG A 144 20.24 -2.05 11.04
N LEU A 145 19.57 -0.98 10.65
CA LEU A 145 19.34 0.21 11.48
C LEU A 145 17.93 0.27 12.08
N VAL A 146 17.02 -0.60 11.62
CA VAL A 146 15.81 -0.92 12.40
C VAL A 146 16.28 -1.60 13.68
N PRO A 147 15.99 -1.06 14.88
CA PRO A 147 16.30 -1.76 16.12
C PRO A 147 15.68 -3.16 16.06
N GLN A 148 16.52 -4.20 16.15
CA GLN A 148 16.06 -5.56 16.38
C GLN A 148 15.33 -5.60 17.72
N GLY A 149 14.03 -5.34 17.72
CA GLY A 149 13.25 -5.20 18.95
C GLY A 149 11.84 -4.64 18.78
N GLN A 150 11.53 -3.97 17.67
CA GLN A 150 10.17 -3.56 17.34
C GLN A 150 9.73 -4.22 16.05
N ALA A 151 9.23 -5.45 16.17
CA ALA A 151 8.58 -6.12 15.05
C ALA A 151 7.41 -5.23 14.59
N ILE A 152 7.45 -4.79 13.33
CA ILE A 152 6.26 -4.21 12.70
C ILE A 152 5.16 -5.27 12.84
N PRO A 153 3.99 -4.95 13.45
CA PRO A 153 2.97 -5.95 13.70
C PRO A 153 2.57 -6.63 12.38
N ARG A 154 2.85 -7.93 12.29
CA ARG A 154 2.39 -8.78 11.20
C ARG A 154 1.05 -9.37 11.58
N ILE A 155 0.08 -9.25 10.69
CA ILE A 155 -1.26 -9.82 10.87
C ILE A 155 -1.38 -10.97 9.87
N PRO A 156 -1.97 -12.13 10.22
CA PRO A 156 -2.28 -13.15 9.22
C PRO A 156 -3.19 -12.57 8.13
N LEU A 157 -2.85 -12.80 6.85
CA LEU A 157 -3.63 -12.28 5.72
C LEU A 157 -5.10 -12.69 5.84
N ASN A 158 -5.36 -13.94 6.20
CA ASN A 158 -6.71 -14.48 6.37
C ASN A 158 -7.53 -13.71 7.41
N ASP A 159 -6.90 -13.20 8.47
CA ASP A 159 -7.60 -12.46 9.53
C ASP A 159 -8.07 -11.10 8.98
N LEU A 160 -7.19 -10.39 8.28
CA LEU A 160 -7.52 -9.12 7.63
C LEU A 160 -8.59 -9.32 6.53
N LEU A 161 -8.48 -10.39 5.72
CA LEU A 161 -9.48 -10.70 4.70
C LEU A 161 -10.86 -10.99 5.33
N ARG A 162 -10.91 -11.68 6.47
CA ARG A 162 -12.17 -11.89 7.21
C ARG A 162 -12.75 -10.58 7.72
N GLU A 163 -11.92 -9.69 8.24
CA GLU A 163 -12.33 -8.36 8.69
C GLU A 163 -12.91 -7.53 7.53
N ILE A 164 -12.22 -7.48 6.39
CA ILE A 164 -12.69 -6.78 5.18
C ILE A 164 -14.04 -7.33 4.72
N ARG A 165 -14.18 -8.66 4.62
CA ARG A 165 -15.43 -9.31 4.20
C ARG A 165 -16.58 -9.01 5.16
N ARG A 166 -16.31 -8.92 6.47
CA ARG A 166 -17.29 -8.51 7.47
C ARG A 166 -17.76 -7.06 7.25
N GLU A 167 -16.84 -6.13 7.03
CA GLU A 167 -17.17 -4.73 6.76
C GLU A 167 -17.91 -4.53 5.42
N LEU A 168 -17.62 -5.36 4.40
CA LEU A 168 -18.37 -5.35 3.14
C LEU A 168 -19.82 -5.83 3.33
N GLY A 169 -20.03 -6.85 4.17
CA GLY A 169 -21.37 -7.39 4.45
C GLY A 169 -22.26 -6.44 5.26
N THR A 170 -21.70 -5.58 6.12
CA THR A 170 -22.46 -4.61 6.92
C THR A 170 -22.82 -3.34 6.15
N GLY A 171 -22.10 -3.01 5.07
CA GLY A 171 -22.33 -1.81 4.25
C GLY A 171 -23.32 -1.96 3.10
N GLY A 172 -23.80 -3.17 2.80
CA GLY A 172 -24.70 -3.46 1.66
C GLY A 172 -26.19 -3.15 1.89
N GLY A 173 -26.55 -2.59 3.04
CA GLY A 173 -27.93 -2.21 3.37
C GLY A 173 -28.10 -0.69 3.40
N ARG A 174 -28.20 -0.05 2.22
CA ARG A 174 -28.79 1.29 2.06
C ARG A 174 -29.10 1.59 0.61
#